data_AF-A0AAF0QYS0-F1
#
_entry.id   AF-A0AAF0QYS0-F1
#
_cell.length_a   1.000
_cell.length_b   1.000
_cell.length_c   1.000
_cell.angle_alpha   90.00
_cell.angle_beta   90.00
_cell.angle_gamma   90.00
#
_symmetry.space_group_name_H-M   'P 1'
#
loop_
_entity.id
_entity.type
_entity.pdbx_description
1 polymer ?
#
loop_
_entity_poly.entity_id
_entity_poly.type
_entity_poly.pdbx_seq_one_letter_code
_entity_poly.pdbx_strand_id
1 'polypeptide(L)'
;MQWDGNPSIILDIKTYVGVALPVQVKNIRFTSIFKLIFRPLVDEFHCFRVVCYSLRQKKKLDFTLKAIGGDMTVIPGLSNAIEGTIRDVVEDSITWPVRKVTPILPGDYSDLELRPTGVLKVKLVQAKELTNKDLIGKSDPFVVLYVYPLRDKMKKS
;
A
#
# COMPACT_ATOMS: atom_id res chain seq x y z
N MET A 1 -7.90 5.17 14.81
CA MET A 1 -9.10 5.51 14.02
C MET A 1 -9.69 4.23 13.48
N GLN A 2 -10.95 3.99 13.81
CA GLN A 2 -11.79 3.00 13.17
C GLN A 2 -12.76 3.78 12.29
N TRP A 3 -12.92 3.36 11.06
CA TRP A 3 -13.85 3.95 10.11
C TRP A 3 -14.64 2.83 9.45
N ASP A 4 -15.95 2.99 9.45
CA ASP A 4 -16.90 2.08 8.82
C ASP A 4 -17.87 2.95 8.03
N GLY A 5 -17.87 2.77 6.72
CA GLY A 5 -18.71 3.55 5.82
C GLY A 5 -19.25 2.70 4.69
N ASN A 6 -20.29 3.22 4.05
CA ASN A 6 -20.91 2.61 2.88
C ASN A 6 -20.62 3.44 1.60
N PRO A 7 -19.34 3.61 1.21
CA PRO A 7 -19.02 4.24 -0.06
C PRO A 7 -19.43 3.33 -1.22
N SER A 8 -19.51 3.91 -2.41
CA SER A 8 -19.78 3.18 -3.65
C SER A 8 -18.82 3.67 -4.73
N ILE A 9 -17.77 2.89 -4.97
CA ILE A 9 -16.74 3.20 -5.97
C ILE A 9 -16.91 2.21 -7.12
N ILE A 10 -17.05 2.68 -8.35
CA ILE A 10 -17.18 1.82 -9.54
C ILE A 10 -15.85 1.84 -10.28
N LEU A 11 -15.25 0.66 -10.43
CA LEU A 11 -14.02 0.43 -11.18
C LEU A 11 -14.41 -0.13 -12.56
N ASP A 12 -14.12 0.59 -13.62
CA ASP A 12 -14.30 0.09 -14.98
C ASP A 12 -13.09 -0.79 -15.36
N ILE A 13 -13.29 -2.11 -15.40
CA ILE A 13 -12.21 -3.07 -15.64
C ILE A 13 -12.34 -3.61 -17.07
N LYS A 14 -11.31 -3.37 -17.88
CA LYS A 14 -11.15 -3.98 -19.20
C LYS A 14 -10.30 -5.22 -19.07
N THR A 15 -10.88 -6.37 -19.39
CA THR A 15 -10.16 -7.64 -19.39
C THR A 15 -9.40 -7.84 -20.71
N TYR A 16 -8.34 -8.66 -20.69
CA TYR A 16 -7.53 -8.96 -21.88
C TYR A 16 -8.33 -9.63 -23.02
N VAL A 17 -9.47 -10.24 -22.68
CA VAL A 17 -10.39 -10.89 -23.64
C VAL A 17 -11.42 -9.90 -24.22
N GLY A 18 -11.29 -8.60 -23.94
CA GLY A 18 -12.16 -7.55 -24.49
C GLY A 18 -13.49 -7.36 -23.77
N VAL A 19 -13.76 -8.12 -22.70
CA VAL A 19 -14.96 -7.96 -21.87
C VAL A 19 -14.73 -6.81 -20.88
N ALA A 20 -15.60 -5.82 -20.91
CA ALA A 20 -15.69 -4.80 -19.87
C ALA A 20 -16.53 -5.33 -18.72
N LEU A 21 -15.98 -5.37 -17.52
CA LEU A 21 -16.67 -5.82 -16.31
C LEU A 21 -16.53 -4.75 -15.23
N PRO A 22 -17.49 -3.82 -15.12
CA PRO A 22 -17.46 -2.84 -14.06
C PRO A 22 -17.65 -3.53 -12.71
N VAL A 23 -16.72 -3.28 -11.78
CA VAL A 23 -16.76 -3.83 -10.42
C VAL A 23 -16.97 -2.71 -9.42
N GLN A 24 -17.99 -2.85 -8.58
CA GLN A 24 -18.31 -1.94 -7.51
C GLN A 24 -17.62 -2.37 -6.22
N VAL A 25 -16.87 -1.46 -5.61
CA VAL A 25 -16.32 -1.58 -4.26
C VAL A 25 -17.24 -0.83 -3.30
N LYS A 26 -17.75 -1.52 -2.27
CA LYS A 26 -18.67 -0.97 -1.26
C LYS A 26 -18.29 -1.39 0.15
N ASN A 27 -18.99 -0.80 1.14
CA ASN A 27 -18.91 -1.19 2.56
C ASN A 27 -17.46 -1.27 3.03
N ILE A 28 -16.74 -0.17 2.89
CA ILE A 28 -15.33 -0.14 3.25
C ILE A 28 -15.23 0.06 4.75
N ARG A 29 -14.57 -0.89 5.42
CA ARG A 29 -14.20 -0.81 6.83
C ARG A 29 -12.69 -0.78 6.94
N PHE A 30 -12.19 0.16 7.74
CA PHE A 30 -10.77 0.41 7.88
C PHE A 30 -10.41 0.70 9.33
N THR A 31 -9.37 0.05 9.84
CA THR A 31 -8.86 0.29 11.20
C THR A 31 -7.38 0.63 11.16
N SER A 32 -7.00 1.86 11.53
CA SER A 32 -5.60 2.29 11.51
C SER A 32 -5.17 3.25 12.60
N ILE A 33 -3.85 3.41 12.68
CA ILE A 33 -3.19 4.47 13.41
C ILE A 33 -2.62 5.42 12.37
N PHE A 34 -3.19 6.62 12.31
CA PHE A 34 -2.65 7.72 11.52
C PHE A 34 -1.47 8.34 12.26
N LYS A 35 -0.40 8.60 11.52
CA LYS A 35 0.70 9.46 11.94
C LYS A 35 0.44 10.82 11.33
N LEU A 36 0.19 11.81 12.18
CA LEU A 36 0.11 13.22 11.79
C LEU A 36 1.39 13.91 12.24
N ILE A 37 1.97 14.71 11.35
CA ILE A 37 3.17 15.51 11.62
C ILE A 37 2.86 16.94 11.20
N PHE A 38 2.95 17.86 12.15
CA PHE A 38 2.77 19.29 11.93
C PHE A 38 4.15 19.94 11.79
N ARG A 39 4.46 20.48 10.60
CA ARG A 39 5.77 21.11 10.35
C ARG A 39 5.75 22.02 9.11
N PRO A 40 6.65 23.01 9.02
CA PRO A 40 7.30 23.64 10.18
C PRO A 40 6.26 24.27 11.11
N LEU A 41 6.59 24.36 12.40
CA LEU A 41 5.82 25.13 13.37
C LEU A 41 6.16 26.62 13.18
N VAL A 42 5.17 27.49 13.35
CA VAL A 42 5.30 28.95 13.15
C VAL A 42 4.58 29.71 14.26
N ASP A 43 5.04 30.94 14.51
CA ASP A 43 4.44 31.86 15.48
C ASP A 43 3.37 32.76 14.82
N GLU A 44 2.50 32.14 14.04
CA GLU A 44 1.37 32.78 13.34
C GLU A 44 0.16 31.86 13.47
N PHE A 45 -1.06 32.40 13.38
CA PHE A 45 -2.28 31.59 13.50
C PHE A 45 -2.32 30.43 12.47
N HIS A 46 -2.82 29.29 12.97
CA HIS A 46 -2.62 27.88 12.59
C HIS A 46 -1.41 27.19 13.23
N CYS A 47 -0.39 27.92 13.72
CA CYS A 47 0.79 27.42 14.44
C CYS A 47 1.68 26.42 13.69
N PHE A 48 1.29 26.01 12.47
CA PHE A 48 2.04 25.15 11.57
C PHE A 48 1.68 25.46 10.13
N ARG A 49 2.63 25.24 9.22
CA ARG A 49 2.43 25.49 7.79
C ARG A 49 1.85 24.31 7.03
N VAL A 50 2.15 23.08 7.44
CA VAL A 50 1.78 21.85 6.72
C VAL A 50 1.38 20.73 7.68
N VAL A 51 0.40 19.93 7.26
CA VAL A 51 0.08 18.63 7.86
C VAL A 51 0.61 17.54 6.94
N CYS A 52 1.58 16.77 7.41
CA CYS A 52 1.94 15.50 6.77
C CYS A 52 1.17 14.36 7.44
N TYR A 53 0.55 13.49 6.66
CA TYR A 53 -0.16 12.33 7.19
C TYR A 53 0.19 11.03 6.47
N SER A 54 0.23 9.95 7.24
CA SER A 54 0.43 8.58 6.74
C SER A 54 -0.19 7.54 7.68
N LEU A 55 -0.34 6.31 7.21
CA LEU A 55 -0.65 5.15 8.03
C LEU A 55 0.65 4.58 8.62
N ARG A 56 0.65 4.12 9.88
CA ARG A 56 1.89 3.60 10.50
C ARG A 56 2.28 2.19 10.07
N GLN A 57 1.32 1.33 9.75
CA GLN A 57 1.53 -0.11 9.50
C GLN A 57 0.39 -0.67 8.65
N LYS A 58 0.59 -1.86 8.05
CA LYS A 58 -0.45 -2.65 7.37
C LYS A 58 -1.64 -2.89 8.29
N LYS A 59 -2.85 -2.67 7.77
CA LYS A 59 -4.09 -2.63 8.54
C LYS A 59 -5.16 -3.55 8.00
N LYS A 60 -6.17 -3.78 8.85
CA LYS A 60 -7.44 -4.39 8.43
C LYS A 60 -8.20 -3.39 7.56
N LEU A 61 -8.32 -3.75 6.29
CA LEU A 61 -9.12 -3.10 5.27
C LEU A 61 -10.03 -4.19 4.71
N ASP A 62 -11.33 -4.04 4.97
CA ASP A 62 -12.37 -4.95 4.51
C ASP A 62 -13.31 -4.17 3.59
N PHE A 63 -13.77 -4.79 2.51
CA PHE A 63 -14.71 -4.20 1.57
C PHE A 63 -15.47 -5.30 0.84
N THR A 64 -16.60 -4.93 0.26
CA THR A 64 -17.43 -5.80 -0.58
C THR A 64 -17.18 -5.48 -2.04
N LEU A 65 -16.91 -6.51 -2.85
CA LEU A 65 -16.85 -6.41 -4.30
C LEU A 65 -18.16 -6.92 -4.91
N LYS A 66 -18.71 -6.20 -5.89
CA LYS A 66 -19.91 -6.58 -6.64
C LYS A 66 -19.72 -6.28 -8.12
N ALA A 67 -19.83 -7.29 -8.98
CA ALA A 67 -19.89 -7.06 -10.42
C ALA A 67 -21.21 -6.38 -10.82
N ILE A 68 -21.13 -5.46 -11.78
CA ILE A 68 -22.28 -4.81 -12.40
C ILE A 68 -22.50 -5.48 -13.77
N GLY A 69 -23.68 -6.08 -13.97
CA GLY A 69 -24.04 -6.68 -15.25
C GLY A 69 -23.38 -8.05 -15.54
N GLY A 70 -22.76 -8.68 -14.55
CA GLY A 70 -22.15 -10.00 -14.68
C GLY A 70 -21.85 -10.62 -13.31
N ASP A 71 -21.30 -11.83 -13.29
CA ASP A 71 -20.83 -12.50 -12.08
C ASP A 71 -19.30 -12.56 -12.05
N MET A 72 -18.70 -12.09 -10.96
CA MET A 72 -17.24 -12.11 -10.76
C MET A 72 -16.69 -13.53 -10.67
N THR A 73 -17.51 -14.52 -10.29
CA THR A 73 -17.08 -15.93 -10.19
C THR A 73 -16.73 -16.53 -11.54
N VAL A 74 -17.21 -15.94 -12.64
CA VAL A 74 -17.00 -16.40 -14.01
C VAL A 74 -15.55 -16.15 -14.48
N ILE A 75 -14.83 -15.21 -13.84
CA ILE A 75 -13.42 -14.93 -14.15
C ILE A 75 -12.55 -15.39 -12.98
N PRO A 76 -11.92 -16.58 -13.09
CA PRO A 76 -11.09 -17.13 -12.03
C PRO A 76 -9.97 -16.16 -11.63
N GLY A 77 -9.84 -15.90 -10.33
CA GLY A 77 -8.79 -15.04 -9.77
C GLY A 77 -9.04 -13.54 -9.86
N LEU A 78 -10.10 -13.06 -10.52
CA LEU A 78 -10.37 -11.62 -10.65
C LEU A 78 -10.56 -10.94 -9.29
N SER A 79 -11.39 -11.51 -8.40
CA SER A 79 -11.61 -10.95 -7.07
C SER A 79 -10.31 -10.83 -6.27
N ASN A 80 -9.47 -11.86 -6.32
CA ASN A 80 -8.16 -11.86 -5.64
C ASN A 80 -7.22 -10.82 -6.24
N ALA A 81 -7.24 -10.64 -7.56
CA ALA A 81 -6.43 -9.64 -8.25
C ALA A 81 -6.85 -8.22 -7.89
N ILE A 82 -8.16 -7.92 -7.89
CA ILE A 82 -8.70 -6.62 -7.47
C ILE A 82 -8.40 -6.36 -6.00
N GLU A 83 -8.65 -7.35 -5.14
CA GLU A 83 -8.38 -7.20 -3.71
C GLU A 83 -6.90 -6.93 -3.44
N GLY A 84 -6.01 -7.70 -4.07
CA GLY A 84 -4.57 -7.49 -4.01
C GLY A 84 -4.19 -6.09 -4.48
N THR A 85 -4.72 -5.66 -5.62
CA THR A 85 -4.44 -4.33 -6.19
C THR A 85 -4.88 -3.20 -5.26
N ILE A 86 -6.09 -3.28 -4.69
CA ILE A 86 -6.59 -2.25 -3.75
C ILE A 86 -5.70 -2.19 -2.51
N ARG A 87 -5.34 -3.35 -1.95
CA ARG A 87 -4.47 -3.42 -0.77
C ARG A 87 -3.08 -2.84 -1.07
N ASP A 88 -2.49 -3.21 -2.20
CA ASP A 88 -1.17 -2.73 -2.61
C ASP A 88 -1.21 -1.21 -2.88
N VAL A 89 -2.23 -0.68 -3.56
CA VAL A 89 -2.37 0.77 -3.78
C VAL A 89 -2.50 1.55 -2.47
N VAL A 90 -3.26 1.05 -1.49
CA VAL A 90 -3.38 1.70 -0.18
C VAL A 90 -2.06 1.65 0.59
N GLU A 91 -1.35 0.52 0.53
CA GLU A 91 -0.03 0.37 1.16
C GLU A 91 0.97 1.34 0.53
N ASP A 92 1.03 1.41 -0.79
CA ASP A 92 2.01 2.18 -1.55
C ASP A 92 1.77 3.69 -1.51
N SER A 93 0.51 4.11 -1.40
CA SER A 93 0.15 5.54 -1.57
C SER A 93 0.16 6.34 -0.27
N ILE A 94 -0.09 5.72 0.88
CA ILE A 94 -0.28 6.43 2.16
C ILE A 94 0.32 5.73 3.38
N THR A 95 1.01 4.59 3.25
CA THR A 95 1.67 3.94 4.40
C THR A 95 3.09 4.46 4.58
N TRP A 96 3.46 4.74 5.83
CA TRP A 96 4.78 5.24 6.20
C TRP A 96 5.87 4.36 5.57
N PRO A 97 6.86 4.94 4.87
CA PRO A 97 7.31 6.33 4.92
C PRO A 97 6.58 7.27 3.95
N VAL A 98 5.77 6.71 3.05
CA VAL A 98 4.97 7.49 2.11
C VAL A 98 3.94 8.27 2.91
N ARG A 99 3.85 9.56 2.61
CA ARG A 99 3.01 10.52 3.34
C ARG A 99 2.46 11.54 2.37
N LYS A 100 1.24 11.96 2.60
CA LYS A 100 0.64 13.09 1.90
C LYS A 100 1.03 14.37 2.63
N VAL A 101 1.35 15.40 1.86
CA VAL A 101 1.81 16.71 2.33
C VAL A 101 0.72 17.69 1.96
N THR A 102 -0.05 18.16 2.95
CA THR A 102 -1.16 19.10 2.72
C THR A 102 -0.79 20.46 3.31
N PRO A 103 -0.54 21.48 2.47
CA PRO A 103 -0.26 22.82 2.95
C PRO A 103 -1.52 23.43 3.58
N ILE A 104 -1.33 24.10 4.70
CA ILE A 104 -2.37 24.86 5.42
C ILE A 104 -2.19 26.35 5.16
N LEU A 105 -0.92 26.80 5.12
CA LEU A 105 -0.53 28.14 4.72
C LEU A 105 0.16 28.08 3.35
N PRO A 106 0.03 29.11 2.50
CA PRO A 106 0.72 29.16 1.21
C PRO A 106 2.25 29.14 1.40
N GLY A 107 2.96 28.48 0.49
CA GLY A 107 4.42 28.34 0.51
C GLY A 107 4.91 27.16 -0.32
N ASP A 108 6.23 27.10 -0.54
CA ASP A 108 6.90 25.92 -1.09
C ASP A 108 7.26 24.95 0.05
N TYR A 109 6.82 23.70 -0.08
CA TYR A 109 7.03 22.63 0.89
C TYR A 109 7.51 21.33 0.23
N SER A 110 8.09 21.42 -0.96
CA SER A 110 8.58 20.24 -1.67
C SER A 110 9.66 19.49 -0.89
N ASP A 111 10.36 20.15 0.03
CA ASP A 111 11.33 19.54 0.95
C ASP A 111 10.69 18.56 1.96
N LEU A 112 9.39 18.72 2.24
CA LEU A 112 8.66 17.84 3.16
C LEU A 112 8.24 16.52 2.51
N GLU A 113 8.26 16.43 1.19
CA GLU A 113 7.99 15.22 0.43
C GLU A 113 8.98 14.10 0.79
N LEU A 114 8.65 12.87 0.40
CA LEU A 114 9.53 11.73 0.65
C LEU A 114 10.73 11.81 -0.30
N ARG A 115 11.91 12.15 0.24
CA ARG A 115 13.18 12.17 -0.48
C ARG A 115 14.16 11.17 0.13
N PRO A 116 15.00 10.50 -0.68
CA PRO A 116 16.10 9.69 -0.15
C PRO A 116 17.07 10.57 0.66
N THR A 117 17.31 10.23 1.93
CA THR A 117 18.20 10.98 2.83
C THR A 117 19.56 10.32 3.06
N GLY A 118 19.76 9.11 2.52
CA GLY A 118 20.99 8.35 2.72
C GLY A 118 20.92 6.98 2.04
N VAL A 119 22.01 6.22 2.13
CA VAL A 119 22.15 4.89 1.52
C VAL A 119 22.38 3.85 2.60
N LEU A 120 21.47 2.87 2.68
CA LEU A 120 21.66 1.66 3.48
C LEU A 120 22.39 0.62 2.62
N LYS A 121 23.67 0.34 2.93
CA LYS A 121 24.43 -0.73 2.28
C LYS A 121 24.19 -2.06 3.01
N VAL A 122 23.54 -3.01 2.35
CA VAL A 122 23.30 -4.36 2.87
C VAL A 122 24.20 -5.34 2.15
N LYS A 123 25.02 -6.09 2.89
CA LYS A 123 25.85 -7.19 2.36
C LYS A 123 25.32 -8.51 2.90
N LEU A 124 24.71 -9.31 2.03
CA LEU A 124 24.39 -10.69 2.36
C LEU A 124 25.69 -11.50 2.37
N VAL A 125 26.02 -12.11 3.50
CA VAL A 125 27.29 -12.86 3.66
C VAL A 125 27.07 -14.35 3.46
N GLN A 126 26.30 -14.97 4.33
CA GLN A 126 25.95 -16.40 4.26
C GLN A 126 24.78 -16.71 5.19
N ALA A 127 24.08 -17.79 4.90
CA ALA A 127 23.19 -18.48 5.83
C ALA A 127 23.73 -19.90 6.05
N LYS A 128 23.64 -20.42 7.27
CA LYS A 128 24.11 -21.76 7.64
C LYS A 128 22.99 -22.54 8.31
N GLU A 129 23.08 -23.87 8.27
CA GLU A 129 22.16 -24.79 8.96
C GLU A 129 20.68 -24.56 8.60
N LEU A 130 20.42 -24.23 7.33
CA LEU A 130 19.06 -24.04 6.84
C LEU A 130 18.32 -25.38 6.85
N THR A 131 17.13 -25.38 7.45
CA THR A 131 16.24 -26.54 7.45
C THR A 131 15.79 -26.84 6.02
N ASN A 132 16.01 -28.08 5.56
CA ASN A 132 15.45 -28.56 4.30
C ASN A 132 13.91 -28.57 4.42
N LYS A 133 13.23 -27.82 3.55
CA LYS A 133 11.77 -27.75 3.50
C LYS A 133 11.18 -28.51 2.32
N ASP A 134 12.02 -29.08 1.46
CA ASP A 134 11.56 -29.81 0.28
C ASP A 134 11.26 -31.26 0.62
N LEU A 135 10.15 -31.75 0.08
CA LEU A 135 9.70 -33.14 0.27
C LEU A 135 10.64 -34.15 -0.42
N ILE A 136 11.34 -33.71 -1.46
CA ILE A 136 12.26 -34.53 -2.27
C ILE A 136 13.48 -33.67 -2.62
N GLY A 137 14.68 -34.18 -2.35
CA GLY A 137 15.93 -33.51 -2.71
C GLY A 137 16.47 -32.56 -1.65
N LYS A 138 17.47 -31.75 -2.04
CA LYS A 138 18.03 -30.68 -1.21
C LYS A 138 17.34 -29.36 -1.55
N SER A 139 17.12 -28.51 -0.55
CA SER A 139 16.66 -27.16 -0.79
C SER A 139 17.66 -26.29 -1.53
N ASP A 140 17.11 -25.43 -2.40
CA ASP A 140 17.82 -24.35 -3.10
C ASP A 140 17.39 -23.00 -2.50
N PRO A 141 18.05 -22.53 -1.42
CA PRO A 141 17.62 -21.37 -0.68
C PRO A 141 18.00 -20.06 -1.40
N PHE A 142 17.05 -19.12 -1.45
CA PHE A 142 17.27 -17.76 -1.94
C PHE A 142 16.86 -16.73 -0.88
N VAL A 143 17.34 -15.48 -1.05
CA VAL A 143 17.01 -14.36 -0.16
C VAL A 143 16.32 -13.26 -0.94
N VAL A 144 15.27 -12.71 -0.35
CA VAL A 144 14.61 -11.51 -0.88
C VAL A 144 14.80 -10.38 0.13
N LEU A 145 15.54 -9.34 -0.28
CA LEU A 145 15.82 -8.17 0.55
C LEU A 145 14.95 -6.99 0.11
N TYR A 146 14.41 -6.26 1.08
CA TYR A 146 13.66 -5.04 0.84
C TYR A 146 13.77 -4.08 2.03
N VAL A 147 13.78 -2.78 1.75
CA VAL A 147 13.68 -1.72 2.78
C VAL A 147 12.21 -1.38 3.06
N TYR A 148 11.37 -1.53 2.03
CA TYR A 148 9.91 -1.43 2.10
C TYR A 148 9.32 -2.63 1.36
N PRO A 149 8.35 -3.36 1.94
CA PRO A 149 7.76 -4.57 1.35
C PRO A 149 6.83 -4.23 0.17
N LEU A 150 7.33 -3.47 -0.79
CA LEU A 150 6.68 -3.21 -2.06
C LEU A 150 7.05 -4.38 -2.97
N ARG A 151 6.08 -5.24 -3.27
CA ARG A 151 6.28 -6.48 -4.04
C ARG A 151 7.05 -6.21 -5.34
N ASP A 152 6.79 -5.09 -6.00
CA ASP A 152 7.43 -4.69 -7.26
C ASP A 152 8.89 -4.20 -7.11
N LYS A 153 9.32 -3.88 -5.88
CA LYS A 153 10.69 -3.43 -5.60
C LYS A 153 11.56 -4.51 -4.95
N MET A 154 11.01 -5.72 -4.79
CA MET A 154 11.71 -6.86 -4.23
C MET A 154 12.62 -7.49 -5.30
N LYS A 155 13.93 -7.34 -5.15
CA LYS A 155 14.90 -8.10 -5.96
C LYS A 155 14.99 -9.52 -5.44
N LYS A 156 14.71 -10.48 -6.31
CA LYS A 156 15.03 -11.90 -6.08
C LYS A 156 16.45 -12.11 -6.61
N SER A 157 17.32 -12.64 -5.76
CA SER A 157 18.66 -13.09 -6.13
C SER A 157 18.70 -14.61 -6.18
#